data_AF-A0A7R9TNK1-F1
#
_entry.id   AF-A0A7R9TNK1-F1
#
_cell.length_a   1.000
_cell.length_b   1.000
_cell.length_c   1.000
_cell.angle_alpha   90.00
_cell.angle_beta   90.00
_cell.angle_gamma   90.00
#
_symmetry.space_group_name_H-M   'P 1'
#
loop_
_entity.id
_entity.type
_entity.pdbx_description
1 polymer ?
#
loop_
_entity_poly.entity_id
_entity_poly.type
_entity_poly.pdbx_seq_one_letter_code
_entity_poly.pdbx_strand_id
1 'polypeptide(L)'
;MQTALAAGTPQASALAERIGGVLTKHVCHARDLPNDAGTEPITVKSLSASLNAAVRAAAKPSGGGAEGSKGFAKPATAVAMYLLRVLEATSRKESGADAAADVACAEAVEAYGDALEMFKSNKNCRLKTPFFQAAFERHPALAAELLPAVAGLLTAGGDKASSRAEYLRAEGAKLLNVVLSLGKKRSPAVCKSAAKHKKVIAAAIVAAIAAPCRNRGARADVAKTLTQCCEAFARASSDAPLSTLMDPNAVVDAVAAQFSVPGMPQKGVNVLTRACTLVGKTAPEAMPAEEPAAGGGGGGVGRRRRR
;
A
#
# COMPACT_ATOMS: atom_id res chain seq x y z
N MET A 1 9.69 7.87 29.21
CA MET A 1 10.06 6.71 28.35
C MET A 1 11.15 7.05 27.35
N GLN A 2 10.99 8.07 26.50
CA GLN A 2 12.07 8.55 25.60
C GLN A 2 13.39 8.82 26.35
N THR A 3 13.30 9.37 27.56
CA THR A 3 14.42 9.60 28.49
C THR A 3 15.13 8.32 28.93
N ALA A 4 14.42 7.20 29.15
CA ALA A 4 15.01 5.92 29.54
C ALA A 4 15.68 5.19 28.35
N LEU A 5 15.23 5.48 27.12
CA LEU A 5 15.73 4.90 25.87
C LEU A 5 16.95 5.63 25.30
N ALA A 6 17.14 6.90 25.67
CA ALA A 6 18.30 7.69 25.31
C ALA A 6 19.62 7.05 25.79
N ALA A 7 19.59 6.23 26.84
CA ALA A 7 20.74 5.51 27.36
C ALA A 7 21.30 4.43 26.40
N GLY A 8 20.54 3.99 25.40
CA GLY A 8 21.03 3.13 24.31
C GLY A 8 21.44 1.69 24.71
N THR A 9 21.28 1.30 25.98
CA THR A 9 21.72 -0.01 26.50
C THR A 9 20.85 -1.17 26.01
N PRO A 10 21.38 -2.41 25.98
CA PRO A 10 20.58 -3.62 25.71
C PRO A 10 19.39 -3.77 26.67
N GLN A 11 19.58 -3.45 27.95
CA GLN A 11 18.55 -3.53 28.98
C GLN A 11 17.44 -2.50 28.76
N ALA A 12 17.78 -1.26 28.37
CA ALA A 12 16.79 -0.23 28.02
C ALA A 12 15.98 -0.62 26.78
N SER A 13 16.63 -1.26 25.79
CA SER A 13 15.96 -1.76 24.59
C SER A 13 14.98 -2.90 24.92
N ALA A 14 15.38 -3.87 25.74
CA ALA A 14 14.52 -4.96 26.17
C ALA A 14 13.34 -4.47 27.02
N LEU A 15 13.55 -3.47 27.89
CA LEU A 15 12.49 -2.84 28.66
C LEU A 15 11.48 -2.12 27.75
N ALA A 16 11.95 -1.39 26.75
CA ALA A 16 11.09 -0.76 25.76
C ALA A 16 10.27 -1.75 24.95
N GLU A 17 10.84 -2.89 24.56
CA GLU A 17 10.10 -3.94 23.87
C GLU A 17 9.01 -4.56 24.75
N ARG A 18 9.30 -4.81 26.04
CA ARG A 18 8.31 -5.31 27.01
C ARG A 18 7.17 -4.31 27.21
N ILE A 19 7.49 -3.04 27.46
CA ILE A 19 6.50 -1.98 27.62
C ILE A 19 5.69 -1.81 26.33
N GLY A 20 6.36 -1.79 25.18
CA GLY A 20 5.70 -1.72 23.88
C GLY A 20 4.75 -2.89 23.66
N GLY A 21 5.14 -4.11 24.06
CA GLY A 21 4.28 -5.29 24.03
C GLY A 21 3.03 -5.14 24.89
N VAL A 22 3.18 -4.64 26.13
CA VAL A 22 2.06 -4.37 27.05
C VAL A 22 1.13 -3.30 26.47
N LEU A 23 1.67 -2.17 26.00
CA LEU A 23 0.89 -1.10 25.39
C LEU A 23 0.13 -1.58 24.15
N THR A 24 0.80 -2.34 23.28
CA THR A 24 0.17 -2.94 22.10
C THR A 24 -0.97 -3.87 22.52
N LYS A 25 -0.74 -4.72 23.54
CA LYS A 25 -1.78 -5.61 24.07
C LYS A 25 -2.99 -4.82 24.56
N HIS A 26 -2.82 -3.77 25.36
CA HIS A 26 -3.96 -3.02 25.88
C HIS A 26 -4.67 -2.20 24.80
N VAL A 27 -3.92 -1.46 23.97
CA VAL A 27 -4.51 -0.57 22.95
C VAL A 27 -5.21 -1.35 21.84
N CYS A 28 -4.67 -2.51 21.40
CA CYS A 28 -5.32 -3.33 20.37
C CYS A 28 -6.69 -3.89 20.81
N HIS A 29 -6.93 -4.00 22.13
CA HIS A 29 -8.19 -4.49 22.68
C HIS A 29 -9.08 -3.37 23.21
N ALA A 30 -8.59 -2.13 23.24
CA ALA A 30 -9.37 -0.97 23.65
C ALA A 30 -10.53 -0.76 22.65
N ARG A 31 -11.76 -0.95 23.13
CA ARG A 31 -12.97 -0.73 22.36
C ARG A 31 -13.74 0.51 22.76
N ASP A 32 -13.44 1.04 23.94
CA ASP A 32 -14.15 2.16 24.51
C ASP A 32 -13.74 3.45 23.79
N LEU A 33 -14.73 4.29 23.52
CA LEU A 33 -14.48 5.67 23.17
C LEU A 33 -14.28 6.44 24.47
N PRO A 34 -13.42 7.47 24.49
CA PRO A 34 -13.30 8.33 25.65
C PRO A 34 -14.69 8.86 26.04
N ASN A 35 -15.06 8.67 27.29
CA ASN A 35 -16.15 9.39 27.91
C ASN A 35 -15.63 10.77 28.30
N ASP A 36 -16.49 11.78 28.33
CA ASP A 36 -16.13 13.17 28.71
C ASP A 36 -15.78 13.30 30.22
N ALA A 37 -15.36 12.20 30.87
CA ALA A 37 -15.09 12.07 32.29
C ALA A 37 -13.69 12.59 32.69
N GLY A 38 -13.10 13.50 31.90
CA GLY A 38 -11.81 14.13 32.16
C GLY A 38 -11.92 15.65 32.33
N THR A 39 -10.90 16.27 32.92
CA THR A 39 -10.85 17.73 33.15
C THR A 39 -10.56 18.54 31.89
N GLU A 40 -9.99 17.92 30.84
CA GLU A 40 -9.80 18.54 29.53
C GLU A 40 -10.68 17.87 28.46
N PRO A 41 -11.41 18.65 27.64
CA PRO A 41 -12.21 18.09 26.56
C PRO A 41 -11.31 17.47 25.49
N ILE A 42 -11.60 16.22 25.13
CA ILE A 42 -10.95 15.55 24.00
C ILE A 42 -11.57 16.09 22.71
N THR A 43 -10.80 16.88 21.97
CA THR A 43 -11.25 17.54 20.74
C THR A 43 -10.66 16.87 19.50
N VAL A 44 -11.29 17.06 18.34
CA VAL A 44 -10.72 16.67 17.03
C VAL A 44 -9.28 17.17 16.86
N LYS A 45 -8.99 18.40 17.29
CA LYS A 45 -7.66 19.01 17.17
C LYS A 45 -6.59 18.29 18.00
N SER A 46 -6.86 17.97 19.26
CA SER A 46 -5.88 17.27 20.13
C SER A 46 -5.66 15.82 19.70
N LEU A 47 -6.71 15.16 19.21
CA LEU A 47 -6.64 13.81 18.64
C LEU A 47 -5.86 13.78 17.33
N SER A 48 -6.09 14.75 16.44
CA SER A 48 -5.36 14.87 15.17
C SER A 48 -3.85 15.04 15.39
N ALA A 49 -3.44 15.93 16.30
CA ALA A 49 -2.04 16.12 16.63
C ALA A 49 -1.39 14.82 17.17
N SER A 50 -2.13 14.10 18.03
CA SER A 50 -1.69 12.81 18.59
C SER A 50 -1.59 11.72 17.52
N LEU A 51 -2.56 11.65 16.60
CA LEU A 51 -2.57 10.70 15.49
C LEU A 51 -1.35 10.94 14.59
N ASN A 52 -1.11 12.21 14.22
CA ASN A 52 0.05 12.61 13.42
C ASN A 52 1.37 12.20 14.08
N ALA A 53 1.51 12.42 15.39
CA ALA A 53 2.70 12.00 16.14
C ALA A 53 2.86 10.47 16.12
N ALA A 54 1.78 9.70 16.30
CA ALA A 54 1.80 8.25 16.27
C ALA A 54 2.16 7.69 14.89
N VAL A 55 1.58 8.24 13.81
CA VAL A 55 1.91 7.87 12.43
C VAL A 55 3.39 8.13 12.13
N ARG A 56 3.91 9.32 12.50
CA ARG A 56 5.33 9.65 12.32
C ARG A 56 6.24 8.72 13.12
N ALA A 57 5.85 8.37 14.35
CA ALA A 57 6.59 7.41 15.17
C ALA A 57 6.58 6.00 14.55
N ALA A 58 5.46 5.56 13.98
CA ALA A 58 5.35 4.29 13.26
C ALA A 58 6.20 4.26 11.97
N ALA A 59 6.40 5.41 11.33
CA ALA A 59 7.19 5.53 10.11
C ALA A 59 8.72 5.46 10.33
N LYS A 60 9.21 5.70 11.55
CA LYS A 60 10.65 5.77 11.85
C LYS A 60 11.33 4.40 11.83
N PRO A 61 12.60 4.31 11.35
CA PRO A 61 13.38 3.09 11.43
C PRO A 61 13.77 2.77 12.88
N SER A 62 13.50 1.54 13.33
CA SER A 62 14.07 1.01 14.56
C SER A 62 15.59 0.86 14.39
N GLY A 63 16.37 1.78 14.97
CA GLY A 63 17.82 1.63 15.13
C GLY A 63 18.73 2.53 14.30
N GLY A 64 18.22 3.48 13.50
CA GLY A 64 19.05 4.49 12.84
C GLY A 64 19.21 5.73 13.73
N GLY A 65 20.43 6.00 14.21
CA GLY A 65 20.71 6.97 15.26
C GLY A 65 20.29 8.42 14.98
N ALA A 66 19.41 8.93 15.84
CA ALA A 66 19.57 10.10 16.69
C ALA A 66 18.38 10.04 17.67
N GLU A 67 18.68 9.87 18.96
CA GLU A 67 17.75 9.90 20.10
C GLU A 67 16.47 9.03 20.05
N GLY A 68 16.43 7.98 20.88
CA GLY A 68 15.23 7.65 21.66
C GLY A 68 14.10 6.80 21.05
N SER A 69 14.24 6.17 19.87
CA SER A 69 13.11 5.45 19.22
C SER A 69 13.35 3.98 18.84
N LYS A 70 14.21 3.25 19.57
CA LYS A 70 14.28 1.78 19.43
C LYS A 70 13.00 1.13 20.01
N GLY A 71 12.30 0.30 19.23
CA GLY A 71 11.24 -0.60 19.72
C GLY A 71 9.78 -0.14 19.62
N PHE A 72 9.49 1.08 19.16
CA PHE A 72 8.12 1.66 19.27
C PHE A 72 7.30 1.67 17.98
N ALA A 73 7.81 1.21 16.84
CA ALA A 73 7.04 1.24 15.59
C ALA A 73 5.75 0.41 15.65
N LYS A 74 5.80 -0.78 16.28
CA LYS A 74 4.64 -1.66 16.47
C LYS A 74 3.60 -1.04 17.44
N PRO A 75 3.98 -0.58 18.65
CA PRO A 75 3.08 0.16 19.53
C PRO A 75 2.48 1.40 18.87
N ALA A 76 3.30 2.19 18.16
CA ALA A 76 2.84 3.39 17.47
C ALA A 76 1.80 3.08 16.38
N THR A 77 1.94 1.95 15.69
CA THR A 77 0.92 1.45 14.75
C THR A 77 -0.39 1.16 15.45
N ALA A 78 -0.36 0.45 16.59
CA ALA A 78 -1.57 0.16 17.35
C ALA A 78 -2.24 1.43 17.88
N VAL A 79 -1.45 2.37 18.39
CA VAL A 79 -1.91 3.68 18.87
C VAL A 79 -2.51 4.50 17.73
N ALA A 80 -1.88 4.55 16.55
CA ALA A 80 -2.42 5.26 15.39
C ALA A 80 -3.79 4.69 14.97
N MET A 81 -3.97 3.36 15.01
CA MET A 81 -5.26 2.73 14.70
C MET A 81 -6.34 3.07 15.73
N TYR A 82 -5.99 3.09 17.02
CA TYR A 82 -6.92 3.50 18.06
C TYR A 82 -7.29 4.99 17.94
N LEU A 83 -6.29 5.86 17.77
CA LEU A 83 -6.51 7.30 17.63
C LEU A 83 -7.33 7.65 16.38
N LEU A 84 -7.11 6.95 15.25
CA LEU A 84 -7.95 7.11 14.06
C LEU A 84 -9.42 6.82 14.38
N ARG A 85 -9.69 5.72 15.10
CA ARG A 85 -11.06 5.36 15.48
C ARG A 85 -11.69 6.39 16.40
N VAL A 86 -10.95 6.88 17.39
CA VAL A 86 -11.44 7.90 18.32
C VAL A 86 -11.69 9.22 17.58
N LEU A 87 -10.76 9.65 16.72
CA LEU A 87 -10.88 10.85 15.91
C LEU A 87 -12.12 10.83 15.02
N GLU A 88 -12.35 9.73 14.30
CA GLU A 88 -13.55 9.55 13.46
C GLU A 88 -14.84 9.62 14.29
N ALA A 89 -14.86 9.00 15.48
CA ALA A 89 -16.03 9.02 16.35
C ALA A 89 -16.29 10.42 16.95
N THR A 90 -15.24 11.12 17.39
CA THR A 90 -15.34 12.48 17.93
C THR A 90 -15.74 13.48 16.86
N SER A 91 -15.16 13.40 15.65
CA SER A 91 -15.52 14.27 14.52
C SER A 91 -17.00 14.14 14.16
N ARG A 92 -17.57 12.93 14.18
CA ARG A 92 -19.02 12.73 13.96
C ARG A 92 -19.87 13.35 15.05
N LYS A 93 -19.47 13.21 16.32
CA LYS A 93 -20.16 13.84 17.44
C LYS A 93 -20.15 15.37 17.33
N GLU A 94 -18.99 15.96 17.05
CA GLU A 94 -18.83 17.42 16.94
C GLU A 94 -19.57 18.00 15.73
N SER A 95 -19.58 17.29 14.60
CA SER A 95 -20.26 17.75 13.37
C SER A 95 -21.78 17.54 13.40
N GLY A 96 -22.31 16.77 14.36
CA GLY A 96 -23.71 16.34 14.36
C GLY A 96 -24.08 15.46 13.17
N ALA A 97 -23.08 14.92 12.46
CA ALA A 97 -23.30 14.08 11.30
C ALA A 97 -24.03 12.79 11.70
N ASP A 98 -24.95 12.34 10.84
CA ASP A 98 -25.63 11.06 11.02
C ASP A 98 -24.60 9.93 11.21
N ALA A 99 -24.83 9.06 12.19
CA ALA A 99 -23.99 7.90 12.46
C ALA A 99 -23.84 6.98 11.23
N ALA A 100 -24.80 7.04 10.29
CA ALA A 100 -24.78 6.32 9.02
C ALA A 100 -23.98 7.02 7.89
N ALA A 101 -23.47 8.24 8.10
CA ALA A 101 -22.70 8.97 7.10
C ALA A 101 -21.34 8.28 6.84
N ASP A 102 -21.14 7.80 5.61
CA ASP A 102 -19.87 7.23 5.11
C ASP A 102 -18.91 8.37 4.71
N VAL A 103 -18.54 9.21 5.70
CA VAL A 103 -17.67 10.39 5.54
C VAL A 103 -16.47 10.25 6.47
N ALA A 104 -15.29 10.58 5.96
CA ALA A 104 -14.04 10.57 6.71
C ALA A 104 -13.80 11.92 7.38
N CYS A 105 -13.18 11.90 8.55
CA CYS A 105 -12.67 13.10 9.21
C CYS A 105 -11.55 13.73 8.36
N ALA A 106 -11.62 15.04 8.12
CA ALA A 106 -10.66 15.75 7.28
C ALA A 106 -9.22 15.64 7.82
N GLU A 107 -9.05 15.72 9.13
CA GLU A 107 -7.78 15.57 9.82
C GLU A 107 -7.22 14.13 9.70
N ALA A 108 -8.09 13.12 9.65
CA ALA A 108 -7.68 11.74 9.40
C ALA A 108 -7.19 11.56 7.96
N VAL A 109 -7.88 12.19 6.99
CA VAL A 109 -7.48 12.21 5.58
C VAL A 109 -6.12 12.87 5.43
N GLU A 110 -5.89 14.02 6.07
CA GLU A 110 -4.59 14.70 6.07
C GLU A 110 -3.48 13.81 6.66
N ALA A 111 -3.69 13.25 7.85
CA ALA A 111 -2.68 12.43 8.53
C ALA A 111 -2.27 11.18 7.72
N TYR A 112 -3.23 10.50 7.09
CA TYR A 112 -2.94 9.32 6.26
C TYR A 112 -2.48 9.69 4.84
N GLY A 113 -2.85 10.86 4.32
CA GLY A 113 -2.27 11.45 3.11
C GLY A 113 -0.78 11.70 3.28
N ASP A 114 -0.39 12.37 4.37
CA ASP A 114 1.00 12.56 4.77
C ASP A 114 1.74 11.23 4.97
N ALA A 115 1.07 10.24 5.57
CA ALA A 115 1.61 8.90 5.73
C ALA A 115 1.91 8.23 4.38
N LEU A 116 1.01 8.36 3.40
CA LEU A 116 1.21 7.84 2.04
C LEU A 116 2.35 8.58 1.34
N GLU A 117 2.46 9.90 1.49
CA GLU A 117 3.56 10.66 0.90
C GLU A 117 4.90 10.32 1.55
N MET A 118 4.96 10.11 2.87
CA MET A 118 6.15 9.56 3.54
C MET A 118 6.47 8.14 3.03
N PHE A 119 5.45 7.28 2.88
CA PHE A 119 5.63 5.95 2.33
C PHE A 119 6.13 5.96 0.89
N LYS A 120 5.78 6.97 0.10
CA LYS A 120 6.21 7.17 -1.29
C LYS A 120 7.62 7.75 -1.39
N SER A 121 7.88 8.88 -0.73
CA SER A 121 9.11 9.66 -0.87
C SER A 121 10.29 9.14 -0.03
N ASN A 122 10.06 8.58 1.16
CA ASN A 122 11.13 8.20 2.07
C ASN A 122 11.48 6.70 1.98
N LYS A 123 12.66 6.39 1.42
CA LYS A 123 13.19 5.02 1.31
C LYS A 123 13.34 4.29 2.65
N ASN A 124 13.50 5.03 3.75
CA ASN A 124 13.67 4.49 5.10
C ASN A 124 12.33 4.36 5.86
N CYS A 125 11.21 4.71 5.22
CA CYS A 125 9.89 4.61 5.82
C CYS A 125 9.55 3.15 6.17
N ARG A 126 9.17 2.93 7.43
CA ARG A 126 8.74 1.63 7.95
C ARG A 126 7.25 1.37 7.80
N LEU A 127 6.45 2.36 7.38
CA LEU A 127 5.07 2.09 6.98
C LEU A 127 5.07 1.14 5.77
N LYS A 128 4.12 0.20 5.76
CA LYS A 128 3.98 -0.87 4.76
C LYS A 128 2.50 -1.07 4.45
N THR A 129 2.21 -1.82 3.39
CA THR A 129 0.82 -2.17 3.01
C THR A 129 -0.06 -2.58 4.19
N PRO A 130 0.36 -3.45 5.13
CA PRO A 130 -0.49 -3.85 6.27
C PRO A 130 -0.94 -2.69 7.17
N PHE A 131 -0.15 -1.62 7.30
CA PHE A 131 -0.53 -0.44 8.08
C PHE A 131 -1.75 0.25 7.45
N PHE A 132 -1.65 0.59 6.17
CA PHE A 132 -2.73 1.28 5.46
C PHE A 132 -3.95 0.38 5.25
N GLN A 133 -3.74 -0.90 4.93
CA GLN A 133 -4.80 -1.89 4.78
C GLN A 133 -5.65 -1.98 6.05
N ALA A 134 -5.02 -2.07 7.23
CA ALA A 134 -5.75 -2.14 8.50
C ALA A 134 -6.60 -0.89 8.77
N ALA A 135 -6.10 0.30 8.39
CA ALA A 135 -6.88 1.54 8.49
C ALA A 135 -8.06 1.54 7.52
N PHE A 136 -7.83 1.26 6.24
CA PHE A 136 -8.86 1.30 5.19
C PHE A 136 -9.97 0.27 5.39
N GLU A 137 -9.63 -0.92 5.89
CA GLU A 137 -10.62 -1.96 6.21
C GLU A 137 -11.55 -1.57 7.36
N ARG A 138 -11.06 -0.78 8.33
CA ARG A 138 -11.82 -0.31 9.49
C ARG A 138 -12.51 1.03 9.25
N HIS A 139 -11.94 1.86 8.38
CA HIS A 139 -12.41 3.19 8.03
C HIS A 139 -12.51 3.32 6.49
N PRO A 140 -13.55 2.74 5.87
CA PRO A 140 -13.67 2.73 4.42
C PRO A 140 -13.84 4.12 3.78
N ALA A 141 -14.49 5.06 4.46
CA ALA A 141 -14.58 6.45 4.01
C ALA A 141 -13.20 7.09 3.83
N LEU A 142 -12.26 6.82 4.74
CA LEU A 142 -10.87 7.28 4.63
C LEU A 142 -10.20 6.70 3.38
N ALA A 143 -10.46 5.41 3.10
CA ALA A 143 -9.96 4.75 1.90
C ALA A 143 -10.51 5.38 0.62
N ALA A 144 -11.78 5.80 0.62
CA ALA A 144 -12.41 6.47 -0.50
C ALA A 144 -11.76 7.83 -0.81
N GLU A 145 -11.51 8.65 0.21
CA GLU A 145 -10.84 9.94 0.05
C GLU A 145 -9.39 9.81 -0.42
N LEU A 146 -8.67 8.79 0.05
CA LEU A 146 -7.26 8.57 -0.28
C LEU A 146 -7.04 7.70 -1.53
N LEU A 147 -8.09 7.21 -2.18
CA LEU A 147 -8.00 6.36 -3.36
C LEU A 147 -7.12 6.96 -4.49
N PRO A 148 -7.20 8.26 -4.83
CA PRO A 148 -6.31 8.86 -5.83
C PRO A 148 -4.83 8.83 -5.41
N ALA A 149 -4.54 9.07 -4.13
CA ALA A 149 -3.18 9.03 -3.60
C ALA A 149 -2.62 7.59 -3.62
N VAL A 150 -3.45 6.60 -3.31
CA VAL A 150 -3.11 5.17 -3.44
C VAL A 150 -2.82 4.81 -4.89
N ALA A 151 -3.65 5.25 -5.85
CA ALA A 151 -3.39 5.06 -7.27
C ALA A 151 -2.05 5.72 -7.71
N GLY A 152 -1.71 6.88 -7.16
CA GLY A 152 -0.45 7.57 -7.41
C GLY A 152 0.82 6.79 -6.98
N LEU A 153 0.69 5.76 -6.13
CA LEU A 153 1.82 4.89 -5.78
C LEU A 153 2.27 4.01 -6.96
N LEU A 154 1.35 3.66 -7.87
CA LEU A 154 1.63 2.77 -9.01
C LEU A 154 2.58 3.41 -10.03
N THR A 155 2.51 4.74 -10.16
CA THR A 155 3.33 5.54 -11.09
C THR A 155 4.51 6.21 -10.40
N ALA A 156 4.68 6.02 -9.08
CA ALA A 156 5.74 6.64 -8.32
C ALA A 156 7.13 6.18 -8.82
N GLY A 157 7.89 7.11 -9.40
CA GLY A 157 9.19 6.82 -9.98
C GLY A 157 9.13 6.01 -11.27
N GLY A 158 8.03 6.10 -12.04
CA GLY A 158 7.81 5.40 -13.31
C GLY A 158 8.92 5.59 -14.34
N ASP A 159 9.57 6.76 -14.33
CA ASP A 159 10.67 7.09 -15.25
C ASP A 159 12.00 6.41 -14.89
N LYS A 160 12.05 5.70 -13.77
CA LYS A 160 13.27 5.07 -13.25
C LYS A 160 13.04 3.59 -13.03
N ALA A 161 13.73 2.75 -13.81
CA ALA A 161 13.91 1.33 -13.50
C ALA A 161 14.72 1.22 -12.20
N SER A 162 14.06 1.33 -11.04
CA SER A 162 14.69 1.28 -9.72
C SER A 162 13.94 0.31 -8.83
N SER A 163 14.66 -0.39 -7.96
CA SER A 163 14.08 -1.35 -7.01
C SER A 163 13.03 -0.68 -6.12
N ARG A 164 13.17 0.62 -5.87
CA ARG A 164 12.22 1.42 -5.11
C ARG A 164 10.92 1.66 -5.87
N ALA A 165 10.98 2.04 -7.15
CA ALA A 165 9.80 2.24 -7.98
C ALA A 165 9.04 0.91 -8.16
N GLU A 166 9.75 -0.20 -8.41
CA GLU A 166 9.15 -1.55 -8.46
C GLU A 166 8.47 -1.93 -7.15
N TYR A 167 9.13 -1.66 -6.02
CA TYR A 167 8.56 -1.90 -4.69
C TYR A 167 7.30 -1.07 -4.44
N LEU A 168 7.32 0.23 -4.76
CA LEU A 168 6.17 1.12 -4.60
C LEU A 168 4.99 0.69 -5.49
N ARG A 169 5.27 0.28 -6.72
CA ARG A 169 4.25 -0.24 -7.64
C ARG A 169 3.63 -1.53 -7.12
N ALA A 170 4.44 -2.47 -6.63
CA ALA A 170 3.95 -3.73 -6.08
C ALA A 170 3.08 -3.52 -4.83
N GLU A 171 3.54 -2.70 -3.88
CA GLU A 171 2.78 -2.39 -2.66
C GLU A 171 1.57 -1.51 -2.93
N GLY A 172 1.70 -0.54 -3.82
CA GLY A 172 0.62 0.31 -4.29
C GLY A 172 -0.48 -0.50 -4.97
N ALA A 173 -0.13 -1.48 -5.81
CA ALA A 173 -1.11 -2.38 -6.43
C ALA A 173 -1.84 -3.23 -5.39
N LYS A 174 -1.15 -3.72 -4.35
CA LYS A 174 -1.81 -4.44 -3.24
C LYS A 174 -2.81 -3.54 -2.51
N LEU A 175 -2.41 -2.31 -2.18
CA LEU A 175 -3.28 -1.33 -1.52
C LEU A 175 -4.47 -0.94 -2.39
N LEU A 176 -4.23 -0.65 -3.67
CA LEU A 176 -5.29 -0.30 -4.61
C LEU A 176 -6.31 -1.43 -4.72
N ASN A 177 -5.85 -2.68 -4.83
CA ASN A 177 -6.74 -3.84 -4.87
C ASN A 177 -7.56 -3.97 -3.58
N VAL A 178 -6.97 -3.75 -2.40
CA VAL A 178 -7.68 -3.76 -1.11
C VAL A 178 -8.77 -2.69 -1.10
N VAL A 179 -8.44 -1.44 -1.44
CA VAL A 179 -9.39 -0.33 -1.41
C VAL A 179 -10.54 -0.60 -2.38
N LEU A 180 -10.25 -0.92 -3.64
CA LEU A 180 -11.29 -1.21 -4.64
C LEU A 180 -12.15 -2.44 -4.27
N SER A 181 -11.59 -3.41 -3.54
CA SER A 181 -12.29 -4.61 -3.09
C SER A 181 -13.19 -4.39 -1.88
N LEU A 182 -13.17 -3.22 -1.23
CA LEU A 182 -14.16 -2.88 -0.21
C LEU A 182 -15.57 -2.96 -0.82
N GLY A 183 -15.73 -2.51 -2.07
CA GLY A 183 -16.94 -2.70 -2.87
C GLY A 183 -18.18 -2.01 -2.30
N LYS A 184 -19.27 -2.05 -3.07
CA LYS A 184 -20.49 -1.28 -2.77
C LYS A 184 -21.14 -1.63 -1.44
N LYS A 185 -21.10 -2.89 -1.02
CA LYS A 185 -21.72 -3.35 0.24
C LYS A 185 -20.97 -2.86 1.49
N ARG A 186 -19.64 -2.77 1.43
CA ARG A 186 -18.82 -2.36 2.58
C ARG A 186 -18.59 -0.85 2.61
N SER A 187 -18.49 -0.21 1.45
CA SER A 187 -18.40 1.25 1.34
C SER A 187 -18.87 1.77 -0.01
N PRO A 188 -20.08 2.34 -0.07
CA PRO A 188 -20.54 3.10 -1.22
C PRO A 188 -19.63 4.29 -1.56
N ALA A 189 -18.96 4.91 -0.58
CA ALA A 189 -18.05 6.03 -0.81
C ALA A 189 -16.88 5.63 -1.72
N VAL A 190 -16.30 4.43 -1.53
CA VAL A 190 -15.21 3.94 -2.40
C VAL A 190 -15.68 3.81 -3.85
N CYS A 191 -16.88 3.28 -4.10
CA CYS A 191 -17.45 3.18 -5.44
C CYS A 191 -17.65 4.57 -6.09
N LYS A 192 -18.16 5.53 -5.32
CA LYS A 192 -18.32 6.93 -5.78
C LYS A 192 -16.96 7.55 -6.10
N SER A 193 -15.96 7.35 -5.25
CA SER A 193 -14.60 7.84 -5.47
C SER A 193 -13.95 7.20 -6.71
N ALA A 194 -14.10 5.88 -6.89
CA ALA A 194 -13.61 5.17 -8.06
C ALA A 194 -14.23 5.71 -9.37
N ALA A 195 -15.54 5.95 -9.37
CA ALA A 195 -16.23 6.55 -10.52
C ALA A 195 -15.77 8.00 -10.79
N LYS A 196 -15.61 8.82 -9.74
CA LYS A 196 -15.11 10.20 -9.82
C LYS A 196 -13.69 10.28 -10.36
N HIS A 197 -12.81 9.38 -9.93
CA HIS A 197 -11.39 9.38 -10.26
C HIS A 197 -10.99 8.32 -11.30
N LYS A 198 -11.97 7.80 -12.07
CA LYS A 198 -11.77 6.67 -12.98
C LYS A 198 -10.60 6.82 -13.94
N LYS A 199 -10.40 8.02 -14.50
CA LYS A 199 -9.29 8.31 -15.43
C LYS A 199 -7.92 8.18 -14.77
N VAL A 200 -7.79 8.67 -13.53
CA VAL A 200 -6.54 8.61 -12.76
C VAL A 200 -6.20 7.17 -12.41
N ILE A 201 -7.19 6.40 -11.95
CA ILE A 201 -7.01 4.99 -11.59
C ILE A 201 -6.66 4.16 -12.82
N ALA A 202 -7.40 4.32 -13.92
CA ALA A 202 -7.15 3.61 -15.17
C ALA A 202 -5.73 3.88 -15.70
N ALA A 203 -5.34 5.15 -15.79
CA ALA A 203 -4.01 5.53 -16.26
C ALA A 203 -2.90 4.96 -15.36
N ALA A 204 -3.09 4.98 -14.03
CA ALA A 204 -2.12 4.43 -13.10
C ALA A 204 -1.94 2.91 -13.24
N ILE A 205 -3.03 2.16 -13.43
CA ILE A 205 -2.98 0.72 -13.67
C ILE A 205 -2.26 0.40 -14.98
N VAL A 206 -2.63 1.08 -16.08
CA VAL A 206 -1.99 0.88 -17.39
C VAL A 206 -0.49 1.18 -17.33
N ALA A 207 -0.12 2.32 -16.76
CA ALA A 207 1.29 2.70 -16.60
C ALA A 207 2.05 1.66 -15.75
N ALA A 208 1.44 1.11 -14.71
CA ALA A 208 2.07 0.07 -13.90
C ALA A 208 2.23 -1.27 -14.64
N ILE A 209 1.30 -1.63 -15.54
CA ILE A 209 1.44 -2.81 -16.41
C ILE A 209 2.59 -2.58 -17.39
N ALA A 210 2.66 -1.42 -18.02
CA ALA A 210 3.71 -1.11 -18.99
C ALA A 210 5.11 -1.00 -18.37
N ALA A 211 5.19 -0.70 -17.07
CA ALA A 211 6.46 -0.34 -16.46
C ALA A 211 7.45 -1.52 -16.34
N PRO A 212 8.76 -1.26 -16.53
CA PRO A 212 9.77 -2.30 -16.49
C PRO A 212 9.86 -2.96 -15.10
N CYS A 213 10.24 -4.23 -15.09
CA CYS A 213 10.48 -5.02 -13.88
C CYS A 213 11.85 -5.71 -13.97
N ARG A 214 12.80 -5.27 -13.15
CA ARG A 214 14.14 -5.88 -13.02
C ARG A 214 14.06 -7.26 -12.39
N ASN A 215 13.20 -7.42 -11.39
CA ASN A 215 13.02 -8.71 -10.74
C ASN A 215 12.11 -9.62 -11.57
N ARG A 216 12.70 -10.41 -12.48
CA ARG A 216 11.98 -11.37 -13.34
C ARG A 216 11.06 -12.32 -12.55
N GLY A 217 11.47 -12.73 -11.34
CA GLY A 217 10.67 -13.60 -10.48
C GLY A 217 9.42 -12.93 -9.90
N ALA A 218 9.44 -11.61 -9.68
CA ALA A 218 8.31 -10.86 -9.16
C ALA A 218 7.35 -10.37 -10.25
N ARG A 219 7.79 -10.36 -11.51
CA ARG A 219 7.03 -9.83 -12.67
C ARG A 219 5.64 -10.44 -12.79
N ALA A 220 5.53 -11.77 -12.64
CA ALA A 220 4.25 -12.48 -12.73
C ALA A 220 3.29 -12.15 -11.56
N ASP A 221 3.80 -11.97 -10.34
CA ASP A 221 2.98 -11.66 -9.18
C ASP A 221 2.51 -10.20 -9.17
N VAL A 222 3.34 -9.27 -9.64
CA VAL A 222 2.94 -7.88 -9.88
C VAL A 222 1.86 -7.81 -10.97
N ALA A 223 2.07 -8.50 -12.10
CA ALA A 223 1.08 -8.59 -13.18
C ALA A 223 -0.26 -9.17 -12.69
N LYS A 224 -0.21 -10.23 -11.86
CA LYS A 224 -1.40 -10.81 -11.22
C LYS A 224 -2.14 -9.76 -10.38
N THR A 225 -1.42 -9.03 -9.52
CA THR A 225 -2.03 -8.03 -8.63
C THR A 225 -2.64 -6.87 -9.41
N LEU A 226 -1.98 -6.40 -10.48
CA LEU A 226 -2.50 -5.35 -11.36
C LEU A 226 -3.74 -5.82 -12.13
N THR A 227 -3.77 -7.07 -12.59
CA THR A 227 -4.95 -7.66 -13.23
C THR A 227 -6.12 -7.76 -12.23
N GLN A 228 -5.85 -8.12 -10.97
CA GLN A 228 -6.86 -8.08 -9.91
C GLN A 228 -7.38 -6.66 -9.64
N CYS A 229 -6.52 -5.63 -9.76
CA CYS A 229 -6.96 -4.23 -9.71
C CYS A 229 -7.92 -3.90 -10.85
N CYS A 230 -7.67 -4.36 -12.08
CA CYS A 230 -8.61 -4.18 -13.21
C CYS A 230 -9.99 -4.77 -12.88
N GLU A 231 -10.04 -5.99 -12.36
CA GLU A 231 -11.29 -6.65 -12.00
C GLU A 231 -12.01 -5.95 -10.84
N ALA A 232 -11.26 -5.53 -9.80
CA ALA A 232 -11.81 -4.79 -8.68
C ALA A 232 -12.32 -3.40 -9.11
N PHE A 233 -11.61 -2.75 -10.03
CA PHE A 233 -11.98 -1.44 -10.58
C PHE A 233 -13.25 -1.51 -11.42
N ALA A 234 -13.42 -2.56 -12.23
CA ALA A 234 -14.68 -2.84 -12.93
C ALA A 234 -15.84 -2.97 -11.92
N ARG A 235 -15.69 -3.84 -10.92
CA ARG A 235 -16.73 -4.04 -9.88
C ARG A 235 -17.04 -2.77 -9.08
N ALA A 236 -16.04 -1.93 -8.84
CA ALA A 236 -16.21 -0.70 -8.05
C ALA A 236 -16.92 0.42 -8.82
N SER A 237 -16.82 0.45 -10.16
CA SER A 237 -17.18 1.61 -10.99
C SER A 237 -18.51 1.46 -11.73
N SER A 238 -19.42 0.61 -11.25
CA SER A 238 -20.63 0.08 -11.91
C SER A 238 -20.34 -1.13 -12.79
N ASP A 239 -21.28 -2.08 -12.90
CA ASP A 239 -21.18 -3.33 -13.69
C ASP A 239 -21.02 -3.12 -15.22
N ALA A 240 -20.60 -1.92 -15.64
CA ALA A 240 -20.23 -1.59 -17.00
C ALA A 240 -18.96 -2.35 -17.44
N PRO A 241 -18.82 -2.66 -18.74
CA PRO A 241 -17.61 -3.28 -19.27
C PRO A 241 -16.36 -2.46 -18.95
N LEU A 242 -15.25 -3.11 -18.56
CA LEU A 242 -13.99 -2.44 -18.23
C LEU A 242 -13.44 -1.59 -19.40
N SER A 243 -13.77 -1.96 -20.65
CA SER A 243 -13.46 -1.19 -21.86
C SER A 243 -14.07 0.22 -21.89
N THR A 244 -15.05 0.51 -21.03
CA THR A 244 -15.62 1.87 -20.87
C THR A 244 -14.90 2.68 -19.80
N LEU A 245 -14.10 2.02 -18.96
CA LEU A 245 -13.37 2.61 -17.83
C LEU A 245 -11.88 2.80 -18.15
N MET A 246 -11.32 1.95 -19.01
CA MET A 246 -9.92 1.95 -19.42
C MET A 246 -9.84 1.93 -20.94
N ASP A 247 -8.84 2.61 -21.51
CA ASP A 247 -8.55 2.52 -22.95
C ASP A 247 -8.08 1.08 -23.29
N PRO A 248 -8.84 0.31 -24.08
CA PRO A 248 -8.48 -1.06 -24.41
C PRO A 248 -7.15 -1.17 -25.18
N ASN A 249 -6.84 -0.19 -26.03
CA ASN A 249 -5.60 -0.21 -26.81
C ASN A 249 -4.40 0.07 -25.92
N ALA A 250 -4.51 1.04 -25.00
CA ALA A 250 -3.45 1.32 -24.04
C ALA A 250 -3.12 0.11 -23.13
N VAL A 251 -4.12 -0.72 -22.80
CA VAL A 251 -3.91 -1.99 -22.08
C VAL A 251 -3.14 -2.98 -22.95
N VAL A 252 -3.52 -3.15 -24.23
CA VAL A 252 -2.82 -4.03 -25.17
C VAL A 252 -1.36 -3.59 -25.36
N ASP A 253 -1.12 -2.30 -25.54
CA ASP A 253 0.23 -1.74 -25.70
C ASP A 253 1.08 -1.96 -24.44
N ALA A 254 0.49 -1.78 -23.26
CA ALA A 254 1.15 -2.06 -21.98
C ALA A 254 1.52 -3.54 -21.82
N VAL A 255 0.64 -4.45 -22.24
CA VAL A 255 0.91 -5.90 -22.24
C VAL A 255 1.97 -6.26 -23.28
N ALA A 256 1.93 -5.66 -24.48
CA ALA A 256 2.94 -5.85 -25.51
C ALA A 256 4.34 -5.46 -25.00
N ALA A 257 4.45 -4.34 -24.27
CA ALA A 257 5.69 -3.92 -23.63
C ALA A 257 6.22 -4.93 -22.59
N GLN A 258 5.34 -5.64 -21.88
CA GLN A 258 5.74 -6.72 -20.98
C GLN A 258 6.13 -7.99 -21.73
N PHE A 259 5.44 -8.30 -22.81
CA PHE A 259 5.61 -9.52 -23.60
C PHE A 259 6.82 -9.45 -24.53
N SER A 260 7.31 -8.27 -24.87
CA SER A 260 8.57 -8.09 -25.62
C SER A 260 9.81 -8.51 -24.82
N VAL A 261 9.70 -8.63 -23.49
CA VAL A 261 10.81 -9.06 -22.62
C VAL A 261 10.78 -10.59 -22.47
N PRO A 262 11.81 -11.32 -22.94
CA PRO A 262 11.86 -12.78 -22.87
C PRO A 262 11.69 -13.34 -21.45
N GLY A 263 11.18 -14.57 -21.38
CA GLY A 263 11.13 -15.34 -20.14
C GLY A 263 10.01 -14.91 -19.16
N MET A 264 8.89 -14.41 -19.67
CA MET A 264 7.66 -14.28 -18.86
C MET A 264 7.21 -15.68 -18.41
N PRO A 265 7.05 -15.96 -17.10
CA PRO A 265 6.45 -17.23 -16.69
C PRO A 265 5.04 -17.39 -17.25
N GLN A 266 4.61 -18.62 -17.56
CA GLN A 266 3.27 -18.89 -18.13
C GLN A 266 2.13 -18.32 -17.28
N LYS A 267 2.26 -18.36 -15.95
CA LYS A 267 1.32 -17.70 -15.03
C LYS A 267 1.19 -16.20 -15.32
N GLY A 268 2.31 -15.52 -15.59
CA GLY A 268 2.38 -14.12 -15.98
C GLY A 268 1.75 -13.85 -17.36
N VAL A 269 2.00 -14.72 -18.33
CA VAL A 269 1.35 -14.68 -19.65
C VAL A 269 -0.17 -14.77 -19.48
N ASN A 270 -0.66 -15.79 -18.77
CA ASN A 270 -2.10 -16.01 -18.58
C ASN A 270 -2.81 -14.81 -17.91
N VAL A 271 -2.20 -14.19 -16.89
CA VAL A 271 -2.82 -13.04 -16.20
C VAL A 271 -2.82 -11.78 -17.08
N LEU A 272 -1.77 -11.52 -17.85
CA LEU A 272 -1.74 -10.36 -18.75
C LEU A 272 -2.64 -10.57 -19.97
N THR A 273 -2.74 -11.81 -20.48
CA THR A 273 -3.76 -12.16 -21.47
C THR A 273 -5.16 -11.90 -20.96
N ARG A 274 -5.44 -12.28 -19.70
CA ARG A 274 -6.71 -11.98 -19.02
C ARG A 274 -6.96 -10.47 -18.94
N ALA A 275 -5.95 -9.64 -18.69
CA ALA A 275 -6.10 -8.19 -18.68
C ALA A 275 -6.61 -7.64 -20.04
N CYS A 276 -6.06 -8.13 -21.16
CA CYS A 276 -6.56 -7.79 -22.50
C CYS A 276 -7.99 -8.31 -22.72
N THR A 277 -8.30 -9.53 -22.29
CA THR A 277 -9.65 -10.10 -22.40
C THR A 277 -10.69 -9.30 -21.62
N LEU A 278 -10.33 -8.79 -20.43
CA LEU A 278 -11.23 -7.96 -19.60
C LEU A 278 -11.65 -6.66 -20.30
N VAL A 279 -10.81 -6.12 -21.18
CA VAL A 279 -11.13 -4.95 -22.03
C VAL A 279 -11.62 -5.33 -23.43
N GLY A 280 -11.93 -6.61 -23.68
CA GLY A 280 -12.48 -7.09 -24.95
C GLY A 280 -11.46 -7.15 -26.09
N LYS A 281 -10.17 -7.33 -25.78
CA LYS A 281 -9.09 -7.39 -26.77
C LYS A 281 -8.35 -8.72 -26.72
N THR A 282 -7.80 -9.12 -27.87
CA THR A 282 -6.85 -10.22 -27.97
C THR A 282 -5.48 -9.77 -27.47
N ALA A 283 -4.81 -10.62 -26.70
CA ALA A 283 -3.48 -10.32 -26.20
C ALA A 283 -2.43 -10.51 -27.30
N PRO A 284 -1.33 -9.72 -27.29
CA PRO A 284 -0.19 -9.98 -28.15
C PRO A 284 0.49 -11.30 -27.77
N GLU A 285 1.32 -11.83 -28.65
CA GLU A 285 2.12 -13.02 -28.35
C GLU A 285 3.28 -12.68 -27.42
N ALA A 286 3.53 -13.54 -26.43
CA ALA A 286 4.66 -13.39 -25.52
C ALA A 286 5.94 -13.91 -26.17
N MET A 287 7.03 -13.16 -26.08
CA MET A 287 8.33 -13.63 -26.53
C MET A 287 8.71 -14.91 -25.75
N PRO A 288 9.14 -15.98 -26.44
CA PRO A 288 9.55 -17.21 -25.79
C PRO A 288 10.72 -16.96 -24.83
N ALA A 289 10.88 -17.85 -23.85
CA ALA A 289 12.08 -17.83 -23.03
C ALA A 289 13.31 -18.09 -23.92
N GLU A 290 14.39 -17.34 -23.71
CA GLU A 290 15.68 -17.71 -24.31
C GLU A 290 16.07 -19.10 -23.80
N GLU A 291 16.39 -20.01 -24.71
CA GLU A 291 16.95 -21.31 -24.33
C GLU A 291 18.22 -21.06 -23.49
N PRO A 292 18.42 -21.79 -22.39
CA PRO A 292 19.70 -21.73 -21.69
C PRO A 292 20.77 -22.11 -22.72
N ALA A 293 21.73 -21.23 -22.96
CA ALA A 293 22.83 -21.50 -23.87
C ALA A 293 23.38 -22.89 -23.56
N ALA A 294 23.27 -23.80 -24.54
CA ALA A 294 23.76 -25.15 -24.43
C ALA A 294 25.19 -25.08 -23.89
N GLY A 295 25.45 -25.81 -22.80
CA GLY A 295 26.73 -25.80 -22.11
C GLY A 295 27.87 -25.91 -23.11
N GLY A 296 28.80 -24.95 -23.04
CA GLY A 296 30.10 -25.06 -23.68
C GLY A 296 30.88 -26.20 -23.05
N GLY A 297 30.58 -27.43 -23.46
CA GLY A 297 31.45 -28.57 -23.31
C GLY A 297 32.66 -28.41 -24.23
N GLY A 298 33.84 -28.30 -23.63
CA GLY A 298 35.14 -28.33 -24.29
C GLY A 298 36.08 -27.33 -23.63
N GLY A 299 37.16 -27.69 -22.95
CA GLY A 299 37.81 -28.97 -22.70
C GLY A 299 39.15 -28.63 -22.05
N GLY A 300 39.59 -29.44 -21.08
CA GLY A 300 40.99 -29.58 -20.67
C GLY A 300 41.76 -28.35 -20.14
N VAL A 301 42.25 -28.47 -18.91
CA VAL A 301 43.68 -28.34 -18.49
C VAL A 301 43.77 -27.75 -17.08
N GLY A 302 44.36 -28.53 -16.16
CA GLY A 302 45.22 -27.97 -15.11
C GLY A 302 44.68 -27.90 -13.68
N ARG A 303 44.33 -29.05 -13.06
CA ARG A 303 44.45 -29.16 -11.60
C ARG A 303 45.92 -29.09 -11.20
N ARG A 304 46.42 -27.92 -10.80
CA ARG A 304 47.62 -27.82 -9.95
C ARG A 304 47.19 -27.74 -8.48
N ARG A 305 47.33 -28.88 -7.79
CA ARG A 305 47.40 -28.94 -6.33
C ARG A 305 48.64 -28.15 -5.89
N ARG A 306 48.48 -27.21 -4.95
CA ARG A 306 49.59 -26.76 -4.11
C ARG A 306 49.44 -27.41 -2.73
N ARG A 307 50.52 -28.08 -2.34
CA ARG A 307 50.86 -28.36 -0.94
C ARG A 307 51.29 -27.06 -0.27
#